data_AF-A0A951N8F8-F1
#
_entry.id   AF-A0A951N8F8-F1
#
_cell.length_a   1.000
_cell.length_b   1.000
_cell.length_c   1.000
_cell.angle_alpha   90.00
_cell.angle_beta   90.00
_cell.angle_gamma   90.00
#
_symmetry.space_group_name_H-M   'P 1'
#
loop_
_entity.id
_entity.type
_entity.pdbx_description
1 polymer ?
#
loop_
_entity_poly.entity_id
_entity_poly.type
_entity_poly.pdbx_seq_one_letter_code
_entity_poly.pdbx_strand_id
1 'polypeptide(L)'
;AHVIAEADCGVQVSQEDPAALAQVLADLADDPASRERMGQNARAFCEERYGFHRIGQQFHRIFTDVVTHNKNAAPDAGSRAAMPSIPSAKPKT
;
A
#
# COMPACT_ATOMS: atom_id res chain seq x y z
N ALA A 1 2.56 -12.07 -8.47
CA ALA A 1 3.75 -11.20 -8.62
C ALA A 1 3.48 -9.98 -9.53
N HIS A 2 2.29 -9.36 -9.46
CA HIS A 2 1.91 -8.32 -10.42
C HIS A 2 2.78 -7.06 -10.31
N VAL A 3 3.12 -6.66 -9.08
CA VAL A 3 3.94 -5.47 -8.78
C VAL A 3 5.34 -5.56 -9.39
N ILE A 4 6.00 -6.72 -9.30
CA ILE A 4 7.37 -6.92 -9.80
C ILE A 4 7.42 -6.74 -11.32
N ALA A 5 6.46 -7.32 -12.03
CA ALA A 5 6.38 -7.22 -13.49
C ALA A 5 5.89 -5.85 -13.97
N GLU A 6 4.94 -5.22 -13.27
CA GLU A 6 4.40 -3.90 -13.63
C GLU A 6 5.45 -2.80 -13.44
N ALA A 7 6.26 -2.89 -12.39
CA ALA A 7 7.23 -1.86 -12.04
C ALA A 7 8.65 -2.14 -12.55
N ASP A 8 8.91 -3.28 -13.21
CA ASP A 8 10.26 -3.72 -13.61
C ASP A 8 11.27 -3.54 -12.45
N CYS A 9 10.88 -4.02 -11.27
CA CYS A 9 11.51 -3.66 -10.00
C CYS A 9 12.11 -4.86 -9.24
N GLY A 10 12.28 -5.98 -9.94
CA GLY A 10 12.86 -7.20 -9.37
C GLY A 10 12.72 -8.41 -10.29
N VAL A 11 13.25 -9.54 -9.82
CA VAL A 11 13.19 -10.83 -10.53
C VAL A 11 12.32 -11.78 -9.72
N GLN A 12 11.35 -12.42 -10.38
CA GLN A 12 10.53 -13.45 -9.76
C GLN A 12 11.25 -14.79 -9.84
N VAL A 13 11.36 -15.48 -8.70
CA VAL A 13 11.96 -16.81 -8.59
C VAL A 13 10.91 -17.80 -8.08
N SER A 14 10.96 -19.04 -8.55
CA SER A 14 10.11 -20.13 -8.05
C SER A 14 10.49 -20.49 -6.62
N GLN A 15 9.52 -20.75 -5.75
CA GLN A 15 9.77 -21.11 -4.35
C GLN A 15 10.43 -22.49 -4.20
N GLU A 16 10.24 -23.38 -5.17
CA GLU A 16 10.75 -24.76 -5.15
C GLU A 16 12.13 -24.88 -5.81
N ASP A 17 12.75 -23.77 -6.21
CA ASP A 17 14.04 -23.76 -6.91
C ASP A 17 15.09 -22.89 -6.18
N PRO A 18 15.80 -23.46 -5.19
CA PRO A 18 16.86 -22.75 -4.49
C PRO A 18 18.09 -22.47 -5.38
N ALA A 19 18.31 -23.24 -6.45
CA ALA A 19 19.42 -23.01 -7.36
C ALA A 19 19.18 -21.77 -8.22
N ALA A 20 17.95 -21.59 -8.72
CA ALA A 20 17.54 -20.37 -9.42
C ALA A 20 17.66 -19.14 -8.51
N LEU A 21 17.31 -19.25 -7.22
CA LEU A 21 17.49 -18.14 -6.28
C LEU A 21 18.97 -17.77 -6.14
N ALA A 22 19.84 -18.76 -5.95
CA ALA A 22 21.28 -18.53 -5.84
C ALA A 22 21.85 -17.88 -7.10
N GLN A 23 21.43 -18.32 -8.28
CA GLN A 23 21.87 -17.73 -9.55
C GLN A 23 21.44 -16.26 -9.68
N VAL A 24 20.16 -15.96 -9.41
CA VAL A 24 19.65 -14.58 -9.47
C VAL A 24 20.39 -13.66 -8.50
N LEU A 25 20.72 -14.15 -7.30
CA LEU A 25 21.50 -13.38 -6.34
C LEU A 25 22.93 -13.12 -6.83
N ALA A 26 23.56 -14.10 -7.47
CA ALA A 26 24.89 -13.94 -8.08
C ALA A 26 24.85 -12.93 -9.24
N ASP A 27 23.90 -13.08 -10.17
CA ASP A 27 23.72 -12.18 -11.31
C ASP A 27 23.50 -10.72 -10.86
N LEU A 28 22.67 -10.52 -9.83
CA LEU A 28 22.46 -9.20 -9.23
C LEU A 28 23.73 -8.68 -8.55
N ALA A 29 24.48 -9.53 -7.85
CA ALA A 29 25.73 -9.13 -7.20
C ALA A 29 26.76 -8.61 -8.22
N ASP A 30 26.82 -9.24 -9.39
CA ASP A 30 27.73 -8.91 -10.48
C ASP A 30 27.26 -7.73 -11.34
N ASP A 31 25.98 -7.35 -11.28
CA ASP A 31 25.41 -6.19 -11.98
C ASP A 31 24.86 -5.10 -11.03
N PRO A 32 25.72 -4.19 -10.52
CA PRO A 32 25.30 -3.03 -9.75
C PRO A 32 24.32 -2.10 -10.46
N ALA A 33 24.44 -1.95 -11.79
CA ALA A 33 23.61 -1.00 -12.54
C ALA A 33 22.16 -1.47 -12.61
N SER A 34 21.96 -2.77 -12.87
CA SER A 34 20.63 -3.36 -12.90
C SER A 34 19.97 -3.35 -11.51
N ARG A 35 20.74 -3.60 -10.43
CA ARG A 35 20.24 -3.46 -9.05
C ARG A 35 19.77 -2.04 -8.74
N GLU A 36 20.57 -1.04 -9.08
CA GLU A 36 20.23 0.36 -8.82
C GLU A 36 18.95 0.76 -9.57
N ARG A 37 18.86 0.39 -10.85
CA ARG A 37 17.65 0.62 -11.66
C ARG A 37 16.41 -0.02 -11.04
N MET A 38 16.49 -1.29 -10.64
CA MET A 38 15.36 -1.98 -10.00
C MET A 38 14.94 -1.31 -8.69
N GLY A 39 15.91 -0.85 -7.88
CA GLY A 39 15.65 -0.13 -6.64
C GLY A 39 14.96 1.21 -6.86
N GLN A 40 15.41 1.98 -7.86
CA GLN A 40 14.79 3.25 -8.25
C GLN A 40 13.35 3.05 -8.72
N ASN A 41 13.13 2.05 -9.58
CA ASN A 41 11.80 1.69 -10.06
C ASN A 41 10.88 1.26 -8.91
N ALA A 42 11.36 0.39 -8.02
CA ALA A 42 10.60 -0.06 -6.85
C ALA A 42 10.17 1.13 -5.98
N ARG A 43 11.10 2.06 -5.74
CA ARG A 43 10.85 3.25 -4.93
C ARG A 43 9.80 4.15 -5.57
N ALA A 44 9.96 4.50 -6.85
CA ALA A 44 9.01 5.34 -7.56
C ALA A 44 7.60 4.73 -7.54
N PHE A 45 7.49 3.43 -7.84
CA PHE A 45 6.21 2.73 -7.82
C PHE A 45 5.57 2.72 -6.42
N CYS A 46 6.37 2.51 -5.37
CA CYS A 46 5.86 2.52 -4.00
C CYS A 46 5.39 3.91 -3.55
N GLU A 47 6.18 4.94 -3.82
CA GLU A 47 5.84 6.32 -3.48
C GLU A 47 4.57 6.77 -4.21
N GLU A 48 4.44 6.42 -5.48
CA GLU A 48 3.26 6.74 -6.28
C GLU A 48 2.02 5.99 -5.78
N ARG A 49 2.09 4.68 -5.56
CA ARG A 49 0.89 3.82 -5.45
C ARG A 49 0.53 3.43 -4.03
N TYR A 50 1.51 3.34 -3.13
CA TYR A 50 1.33 2.85 -1.76
C TYR A 50 1.65 3.90 -0.69
N GLY A 51 1.92 5.15 -1.07
CA GLY A 51 2.14 6.24 -0.13
C GLY A 51 0.92 6.48 0.78
N PHE A 52 1.16 6.58 2.10
CA PHE A 52 0.11 6.84 3.10
C PHE A 52 -0.73 8.07 2.79
N HIS A 53 -0.15 9.10 2.17
CA HIS A 53 -0.89 10.29 1.78
C HIS A 53 -1.97 9.97 0.73
N ARG A 54 -1.62 9.21 -0.32
CA ARG A 54 -2.55 8.78 -1.37
C ARG A 54 -3.64 7.87 -0.81
N ILE A 55 -3.24 6.90 0.02
CA ILE A 55 -4.18 6.00 0.69
C ILE A 55 -5.15 6.80 1.57
N GLY A 56 -4.64 7.74 2.38
CA GLY A 56 -5.44 8.62 3.22
C GLY A 56 -6.43 9.47 2.42
N GLN A 57 -6.01 10.07 1.31
CA GLN A 57 -6.90 10.80 0.40
C GLN A 57 -8.01 9.91 -0.18
N GLN A 58 -7.68 8.67 -0.55
CA GLN A 58 -8.66 7.72 -1.07
C GLN A 58 -9.70 7.34 -0.02
N PHE A 59 -9.28 7.07 1.22
CA PHE A 59 -10.20 6.83 2.33
C PHE A 59 -11.04 8.07 2.65
N HIS A 60 -10.43 9.25 2.74
CA HIS A 60 -11.15 10.49 2.97
C HIS A 60 -12.24 10.70 1.91
N ARG A 61 -11.92 10.50 0.63
CA ARG A 61 -12.89 10.62 -0.46
C ARG A 61 -14.08 9.70 -0.24
N ILE A 62 -13.83 8.41 -0.01
CA ILE A 62 -14.89 7.41 0.23
C ILE A 62 -15.76 7.80 1.44
N PHE A 63 -15.16 8.20 2.56
CA PHE A 63 -15.92 8.61 3.73
C PHE A 63 -16.76 9.87 3.49
N THR A 64 -16.22 10.82 2.73
CA THR A 64 -16.94 12.05 2.35
C THR A 64 -18.09 11.74 1.39
N ASP A 65 -17.86 10.86 0.43
CA ASP A 65 -18.87 10.41 -0.53
C ASP A 65 -20.04 9.74 0.21
N VAL A 66 -19.77 8.83 1.15
CA VAL A 66 -20.83 8.18 1.93
C VAL A 66 -21.62 9.20 2.75
N VAL A 67 -20.97 10.15 3.42
CA VAL A 67 -21.66 11.18 4.23
C VAL A 67 -22.53 12.10 3.36
N THR A 68 -22.05 12.45 2.17
CA THR A 68 -22.77 13.34 1.25
C THR A 68 -23.94 12.62 0.57
N HIS A 69 -23.78 11.36 0.17
CA HIS A 69 -24.86 10.57 -0.44
C HIS A 69 -25.91 10.14 0.59
N ASN A 70 -25.53 9.94 1.86
CA ASN A 70 -26.47 9.66 2.93
C ASN A 70 -27.28 10.90 3.37
N LYS A 71 -26.78 12.11 3.12
CA LYS A 71 -27.54 13.35 3.31
C LYS A 71 -28.64 13.59 2.27
N ASN A 72 -28.52 12.97 1.11
CA ASN A 72 -29.53 13.06 0.03
C ASN A 72 -30.63 11.99 0.16
N ALA A 73 -30.46 11.00 1.04
CA ALA A 73 -31.58 10.27 1.61
C ALA A 73 -32.21 11.18 2.68
N ALA A 74 -33.46 11.59 2.49
CA ALA A 74 -34.19 12.41 3.45
C ALA A 74 -34.11 11.83 4.89
N PRO A 75 -34.20 12.67 5.94
CA PRO A 75 -34.03 12.23 7.31
C PRO A 75 -35.17 11.29 7.72
N ASP A 76 -34.86 10.02 7.94
CA ASP A 76 -35.57 9.23 8.93
C ASP A 76 -35.33 9.91 10.28
N ALA A 77 -36.39 10.54 10.79
CA ALA A 77 -36.44 11.09 12.12
C ALA A 77 -36.37 9.96 13.16
N GLY A 78 -35.16 9.52 13.51
CA GLY A 78 -34.95 8.78 14.76
C GLY A 78 -33.78 7.81 14.80
N SER A 79 -32.56 8.30 15.06
CA SER A 79 -31.67 7.69 16.06
C SER A 79 -30.41 8.54 16.28
N ARG A 80 -30.37 9.25 17.40
CA ARG A 80 -29.13 9.75 18.01
C ARG A 80 -28.60 8.66 18.94
N ALA A 81 -27.60 7.90 18.51
CA ALA A 81 -26.60 7.24 19.36
C ALA A 81 -25.58 6.54 18.45
N ALA A 82 -24.26 6.60 18.59
CA ALA A 82 -23.35 7.31 19.48
C ALA A 82 -21.98 7.25 18.76
N MET A 83 -21.16 8.29 18.85
CA MET A 83 -19.77 8.16 18.40
C MET A 83 -19.07 7.14 19.30
N PRO A 84 -18.39 6.09 18.78
CA PRO A 84 -17.54 5.28 19.60
C PRO A 84 -16.37 6.15 20.10
N SER A 85 -16.34 6.37 21.41
CA SER A 85 -15.24 7.05 22.10
C SER A 85 -13.96 6.27 21.90
N ILE A 86 -12.96 6.90 21.26
CA ILE A 86 -11.61 6.34 21.16
C ILE A 86 -10.99 6.39 22.56
N PRO A 87 -10.61 5.25 23.18
CA PRO A 87 -9.96 5.29 24.48
C PRO A 87 -8.56 5.91 24.34
N SER A 88 -8.30 6.99 25.08
CA SER A 88 -6.97 7.57 25.24
C SER A 88 -5.97 6.51 25.71
N ALA A 89 -4.93 6.27 24.91
CA ALA A 89 -3.78 5.50 25.32
C ALA A 89 -3.09 6.22 26.50
N LYS A 90 -3.07 5.59 27.68
CA LYS A 90 -2.23 6.06 28.78
C LYS A 90 -0.74 5.76 28.46
N PRO A 91 0.19 6.67 28.79
CA PRO A 91 1.61 6.42 28.62
C PRO A 91 2.06 5.29 29.56
N LYS A 92 2.83 4.34 29.02
CA LYS A 92 3.49 3.26 29.81
C LYS A 92 4.67 3.87 30.58
N THR A 93 4.66 3.75 31.90
CA THR A 93 5.81 3.89 32.80
C THR A 93 6.05 2.57 33.50
#